data_AF-A0A0D3LBH4-F1
#
_entry.id   AF-A0A0D3LBH4-F1
#
_cell.length_a   1.000
_cell.length_b   1.000
_cell.length_c   1.000
_cell.angle_alpha   90.00
_cell.angle_beta   90.00
_cell.angle_gamma   90.00
#
_symmetry.space_group_name_H-M   'P 1'
#
loop_
_entity.id
_entity.type
_entity.pdbx_description
1 polymer ?
#
loop_
_entity_poly.entity_id
_entity_poly.type
_entity_poly.pdbx_seq_one_letter_code
_entity_poly.pdbx_strand_id
1 'polypeptide(L)'
;MNPKCVFCLTTDTSLFNTKEHIIPESLGGGDWAILPDGLLCDSCQNKFGSSIEQQALATYPLSMFRTFFSIPTKKRKAPWFEFWEGKLEAGGIFGLLAYHPHKHLEDATLLGKKHQMRIPAVVTKPDMLLRTLLKIGLELIAADDPIKVFETRFDVTRKYALTGQKNFSWSFIQIEDVDELNQYLKGMTQNDFDKNFYADINEFENG
;
A
#
# COMPACT_ATOMS: atom_id res chain seq x y z
N MET A 1 22.72 17.26 4.94
CA MET A 1 22.99 15.96 5.61
C MET A 1 23.78 15.10 4.65
N ASN A 2 24.75 14.31 5.13
CA ASN A 2 25.36 13.30 4.25
C ASN A 2 24.32 12.19 3.99
N PRO A 3 24.18 11.70 2.75
CA PRO A 3 23.27 10.60 2.44
C PRO A 3 23.47 9.41 3.36
N LYS A 4 22.38 8.90 3.89
CA LYS A 4 22.34 7.74 4.77
C LYS A 4 21.03 7.01 4.56
N CYS A 5 21.10 5.75 4.13
CA CYS A 5 19.89 4.99 3.84
C CYS A 5 19.19 4.65 5.16
N VAL A 6 17.90 4.95 5.26
CA VAL A 6 17.07 4.62 6.42
C VAL A 6 17.18 3.12 6.69
N PHE A 7 17.02 2.24 5.69
CA PHE A 7 16.92 0.80 5.94
C PHE A 7 18.24 0.07 6.16
N CYS A 8 19.24 0.26 5.29
CA CYS A 8 20.51 -0.47 5.39
C CYS A 8 21.64 0.34 6.04
N LEU A 9 21.39 1.60 6.39
CA LEU A 9 22.35 2.51 7.04
C LEU A 9 23.62 2.80 6.24
N THR A 10 23.69 2.39 4.97
CA THR A 10 24.81 2.74 4.09
C THR A 10 24.91 4.25 3.94
N THR A 11 26.15 4.76 3.92
CA THR A 11 26.50 6.16 3.66
C THR A 11 27.21 6.32 2.31
N ASP A 12 27.24 5.28 1.49
CA ASP A 12 27.81 5.34 0.14
C ASP A 12 26.94 6.21 -0.77
N THR A 13 27.39 7.44 -1.00
CA THR A 13 26.66 8.46 -1.76
C THR A 13 26.42 8.07 -3.22
N SER A 14 27.18 7.11 -3.77
CA SER A 14 27.01 6.65 -5.15
C SER A 14 25.73 5.84 -5.37
N LEU A 15 25.03 5.47 -4.29
CA LEU A 15 23.84 4.62 -4.31
C LEU A 15 22.52 5.38 -4.11
N PHE A 16 22.49 6.71 -4.28
CA PHE A 16 21.30 7.55 -4.03
C PHE A 16 20.93 8.35 -5.28
N ASN A 17 20.62 7.65 -6.38
CA ASN A 17 20.38 8.26 -7.68
C ASN A 17 18.91 8.27 -8.08
N THR A 18 18.06 7.64 -7.28
CA THR A 18 16.66 7.41 -7.61
C THR A 18 15.73 8.12 -6.64
N LYS A 19 14.70 8.73 -7.22
CA LYS A 19 13.61 9.37 -6.47
C LYS A 19 12.68 8.28 -5.97
N GLU A 20 12.36 8.28 -4.69
CA GLU A 20 11.43 7.33 -4.09
C GLU A 20 10.16 8.02 -3.60
N HIS A 21 9.03 7.33 -3.78
CA HIS A 21 7.77 7.72 -3.18
C HIS A 21 7.56 6.98 -1.85
N ILE A 22 7.22 7.74 -0.81
CA ILE A 22 6.86 7.24 0.52
C ILE A 22 5.71 6.24 0.36
N ILE A 23 4.63 6.69 -0.29
CA ILE A 23 3.51 5.84 -0.70
C ILE A 23 3.80 5.37 -2.14
N PRO A 24 3.82 4.06 -2.42
CA PRO A 24 4.03 3.57 -3.77
C PRO A 24 3.05 4.19 -4.76
N GLU A 25 3.52 4.52 -5.97
CA GLU A 25 2.65 5.06 -7.03
C GLU A 25 1.48 4.13 -7.35
N SER A 26 1.69 2.82 -7.21
CA SER A 26 0.65 1.81 -7.39
C SER A 26 -0.39 1.77 -6.26
N LEU A 27 -0.23 2.59 -5.22
CA LEU A 27 -1.23 2.89 -4.19
C LEU A 27 -1.76 4.34 -4.29
N GLY A 28 -1.44 5.05 -5.37
CA GLY A 28 -1.87 6.44 -5.57
C GLY A 28 -0.91 7.48 -5.02
N GLY A 29 0.27 7.09 -4.54
CA GLY A 29 1.33 8.04 -4.21
C GLY A 29 1.76 8.81 -5.46
N GLY A 30 1.81 10.13 -5.37
CA GLY A 30 2.29 10.99 -6.45
C GLY A 30 3.44 11.87 -5.98
N ASP A 31 3.71 12.94 -6.73
CA ASP A 31 4.75 13.91 -6.39
C ASP A 31 4.53 14.62 -5.04
N TRP A 32 3.38 14.45 -4.40
CA TRP A 32 3.09 14.94 -3.05
C TRP A 32 3.64 14.04 -1.93
N ALA A 33 4.03 12.80 -2.25
CA ALA A 33 4.50 11.79 -1.29
C ALA A 33 5.92 11.33 -1.61
N ILE A 34 6.84 12.26 -1.88
CA ILE A 34 8.24 11.96 -2.23
C ILE A 34 9.09 11.96 -0.97
N LEU A 35 9.96 10.96 -0.81
CA LEU A 35 10.95 10.92 0.25
C LEU A 35 12.10 11.91 -0.06
N PRO A 36 12.59 12.70 0.91
CA PRO A 36 13.74 13.56 0.69
C PRO A 36 14.98 12.81 0.19
N ASP A 37 15.74 13.47 -0.68
CA ASP A 37 16.92 12.88 -1.31
C ASP A 37 17.96 12.43 -0.28
N GLY A 38 18.64 11.32 -0.59
CA GLY A 38 19.72 10.79 0.26
C GLY A 38 19.25 9.95 1.45
N LEU A 39 17.94 9.66 1.57
CA LEU A 39 17.38 8.84 2.66
C LEU A 39 17.05 7.40 2.27
N LEU A 40 16.96 7.07 0.99
CA LEU A 40 16.83 5.70 0.52
C LEU A 40 17.83 5.42 -0.60
N CYS A 41 18.60 4.33 -0.46
CA CYS A 41 19.52 3.92 -1.51
C CYS A 41 18.82 3.05 -2.57
N ASP A 42 19.35 3.10 -3.80
CA ASP A 42 18.84 2.40 -4.99
C ASP A 42 18.68 0.89 -4.75
N SER A 43 19.59 0.29 -3.96
CA SER A 43 19.54 -1.15 -3.61
C SER A 43 18.33 -1.50 -2.74
N CYS A 44 18.06 -0.69 -1.71
CA CYS A 44 16.89 -0.89 -0.85
C CYS A 44 15.60 -0.59 -1.60
N GLN A 45 15.57 0.49 -2.39
CA GLN A 45 14.42 0.81 -3.24
C GLN A 45 14.06 -0.35 -4.18
N ASN A 46 15.06 -0.87 -4.92
CA ASN A 46 14.83 -2.00 -5.80
C ASN A 46 14.32 -3.22 -5.03
N LYS A 47 14.89 -3.50 -3.84
CA LYS A 47 14.44 -4.61 -2.99
C LYS A 47 12.96 -4.47 -2.58
N PHE A 48 12.55 -3.29 -2.13
CA PHE A 48 11.16 -3.01 -1.77
C PHE A 48 10.24 -3.14 -2.98
N GLY A 49 10.52 -2.42 -4.07
CA GLY A 49 9.67 -2.42 -5.24
C GLY A 49 9.51 -3.80 -5.89
N SER A 50 10.61 -4.54 -6.08
CA SER A 50 10.60 -5.81 -6.83
C SER A 50 10.14 -7.02 -6.02
N SER A 51 10.38 -7.04 -4.70
CA SER A 51 10.18 -8.26 -3.91
C SER A 51 9.22 -8.13 -2.74
N ILE A 52 8.88 -6.91 -2.31
CA ILE A 52 8.05 -6.69 -1.12
C ILE A 52 6.74 -6.04 -1.54
N GLU A 53 6.80 -4.82 -2.07
CA GLU A 53 5.63 -4.04 -2.46
C GLU A 53 4.83 -4.71 -3.56
N GLN A 54 5.49 -5.26 -4.59
CA GLN A 54 4.78 -5.99 -5.64
C GLN A 54 3.91 -7.13 -5.08
N GLN A 55 4.39 -7.83 -4.05
CA GLN A 55 3.63 -8.92 -3.42
C GLN A 55 2.54 -8.39 -2.47
N ALA A 56 2.81 -7.31 -1.73
CA ALA A 56 1.82 -6.64 -0.90
C ALA A 56 0.64 -6.13 -1.75
N LEU A 57 0.94 -5.54 -2.90
CA LEU A 57 -0.03 -5.02 -3.88
C LEU A 57 -0.87 -6.10 -4.57
N ALA A 58 -0.48 -7.37 -4.47
CA ALA A 58 -1.20 -8.50 -5.04
C ALA A 58 -2.17 -9.14 -4.03
N THR A 59 -2.12 -8.75 -2.76
CA THR A 59 -2.96 -9.33 -1.69
C THR A 59 -4.00 -8.32 -1.19
N TYR A 60 -5.07 -8.84 -0.59
CA TYR A 60 -6.04 -8.01 0.12
C TYR A 60 -5.34 -7.31 1.31
N PRO A 61 -5.71 -6.08 1.68
CA PRO A 61 -6.74 -5.26 1.03
C PRO A 61 -6.24 -4.42 -0.15
N LEU A 62 -4.92 -4.28 -0.33
CA LEU A 62 -4.32 -3.37 -1.30
C LEU A 62 -4.73 -3.64 -2.74
N SER A 63 -4.78 -4.91 -3.15
CA SER A 63 -5.20 -5.27 -4.51
C SER A 63 -6.66 -4.88 -4.77
N MET A 64 -7.54 -5.10 -3.78
CA MET A 64 -8.96 -4.73 -3.87
C MET A 64 -9.13 -3.21 -3.90
N PHE A 65 -8.54 -2.47 -2.96
CA PHE A 65 -8.65 -1.02 -2.92
C PHE A 65 -8.07 -0.35 -4.16
N ARG A 66 -6.93 -0.82 -4.66
CA ARG A 66 -6.36 -0.31 -5.91
C ARG A 66 -7.33 -0.49 -7.07
N THR A 67 -7.99 -1.65 -7.17
CA THR A 67 -9.00 -1.92 -8.18
C THR A 67 -10.25 -1.07 -7.99
N PHE A 68 -10.72 -0.91 -6.76
CA PHE A 68 -11.89 -0.11 -6.42
C PHE A 68 -11.67 1.39 -6.72
N PHE A 69 -10.50 1.92 -6.38
CA PHE A 69 -10.12 3.32 -6.61
C PHE A 69 -9.63 3.58 -8.04
N SER A 70 -9.63 2.58 -8.92
CA SER A 70 -9.13 2.71 -10.30
C SER A 70 -7.69 3.25 -10.39
N ILE A 71 -6.83 2.94 -9.40
CA ILE A 71 -5.45 3.42 -9.36
C ILE A 71 -4.62 2.65 -10.39
N PRO A 72 -4.13 3.30 -11.46
CA PRO A 72 -3.42 2.61 -12.53
C PRO A 72 -2.09 2.06 -12.07
N THR A 73 -1.64 0.98 -12.72
CA THR A 73 -0.26 0.51 -12.56
C THR A 73 0.74 1.54 -13.09
N LYS A 74 2.03 1.41 -12.75
CA LYS A 74 3.10 2.25 -13.35
C LYS A 74 3.09 2.27 -14.88
N LYS A 75 2.58 1.22 -15.52
CA LYS A 75 2.42 1.12 -17.00
C LYS A 75 1.08 1.66 -17.51
N ARG A 76 0.34 2.42 -16.69
CA ARG A 76 -0.99 2.96 -16.96
C ARG A 76 -2.06 1.92 -17.33
N LYS A 77 -1.86 0.67 -16.92
CA LYS A 77 -2.87 -0.39 -17.07
C LYS A 77 -3.88 -0.34 -15.93
N ALA A 78 -5.13 -0.67 -16.23
CA ALA A 78 -6.19 -0.81 -15.24
C ALA A 78 -5.81 -1.88 -14.20
N PRO A 79 -5.95 -1.58 -12.90
CA PRO A 79 -5.74 -2.57 -11.86
C PRO A 79 -6.85 -3.61 -11.87
N TRP A 80 -6.53 -4.81 -11.39
CA TRP A 80 -7.47 -5.91 -11.27
C TRP A 80 -7.22 -6.72 -10.00
N PHE A 81 -8.26 -7.41 -9.59
CA PHE A 81 -8.30 -8.31 -8.43
C PHE A 81 -8.95 -9.62 -8.84
N GLU A 82 -8.25 -10.74 -8.70
CA GLU A 82 -8.73 -12.06 -9.08
C GLU A 82 -9.00 -12.91 -7.84
N PHE A 83 -10.09 -13.65 -7.87
CA PHE A 83 -10.56 -14.50 -6.79
C PHE A 83 -11.35 -15.69 -7.37
N TRP A 84 -11.82 -16.57 -6.50
CA TRP A 84 -12.40 -17.85 -6.93
C TRP A 84 -13.64 -17.70 -7.84
N GLU A 85 -14.45 -16.64 -7.67
CA GLU A 85 -15.63 -16.41 -8.54
C GLU A 85 -15.28 -15.74 -9.87
N GLY A 86 -14.10 -15.14 -10.02
CA GLY A 86 -13.75 -14.38 -11.22
C GLY A 86 -12.71 -13.29 -11.01
N LYS A 87 -12.68 -12.35 -11.94
CA LYS A 87 -11.80 -11.18 -11.93
C LYS A 87 -12.63 -9.89 -11.86
N LEU A 88 -12.24 -8.99 -10.96
CA LEU A 88 -12.67 -7.61 -10.96
C LEU A 88 -11.60 -6.77 -11.64
N GLU A 89 -12.01 -5.93 -12.58
CA GLU A 89 -11.13 -4.98 -13.27
C GLU A 89 -11.69 -3.58 -13.10
N ALA A 90 -10.81 -2.61 -12.86
CA ALA A 90 -11.20 -1.22 -12.71
C ALA A 90 -11.81 -0.66 -14.00
N GLY A 91 -12.94 0.01 -13.87
CA GLY A 91 -13.64 0.68 -14.98
C GLY A 91 -13.08 2.05 -15.35
N GLY A 92 -12.01 2.51 -14.70
CA GLY A 92 -11.34 3.78 -14.99
C GLY A 92 -11.90 5.00 -14.24
N ILE A 93 -12.97 4.81 -13.47
CA ILE A 93 -13.46 5.78 -12.48
C ILE A 93 -13.63 5.08 -11.13
N PHE A 94 -13.64 5.86 -10.06
CA PHE A 94 -13.81 5.35 -8.70
C PHE A 94 -15.08 4.48 -8.59
N GLY A 95 -14.97 3.30 -7.98
CA GLY A 95 -16.08 2.41 -7.65
C GLY A 95 -16.70 1.66 -8.84
N LEU A 96 -16.36 2.03 -10.09
CA LEU A 96 -16.82 1.29 -11.26
C LEU A 96 -15.94 0.06 -11.47
N LEU A 97 -16.56 -1.12 -11.40
CA LEU A 97 -15.88 -2.40 -11.56
C LEU A 97 -16.50 -3.19 -12.70
N ALA A 98 -15.66 -3.70 -13.60
CA ALA A 98 -16.01 -4.74 -14.53
C ALA A 98 -15.84 -6.11 -13.84
N TYR A 99 -16.90 -6.89 -13.79
CA TYR A 99 -16.86 -8.26 -13.28
C TYR A 99 -16.79 -9.27 -14.42
N HIS A 100 -15.74 -10.08 -14.40
CA HIS A 100 -15.51 -11.17 -15.34
C HIS A 100 -15.65 -12.50 -14.58
N PRO A 101 -16.83 -13.14 -14.60
CA PRO A 101 -17.04 -14.41 -13.90
C PRO A 101 -16.17 -15.51 -14.50
N HIS A 102 -15.72 -16.44 -13.65
CA HIS A 102 -15.13 -17.68 -14.15
C HIS A 102 -16.19 -18.55 -14.86
N LYS A 103 -15.74 -19.40 -15.79
CA LYS A 103 -16.60 -20.23 -16.67
C LYS A 103 -17.71 -20.98 -15.92
N HIS A 104 -17.44 -21.48 -14.72
CA HIS A 104 -18.42 -22.24 -13.92
C HIS A 104 -19.55 -21.37 -13.32
N LEU A 105 -19.42 -20.04 -13.36
CA LEU A 105 -20.39 -19.04 -12.87
C LEU A 105 -20.93 -18.14 -13.99
N GLU A 106 -20.41 -18.25 -15.21
CA GLU A 106 -20.75 -17.37 -16.33
C GLU A 106 -22.25 -17.42 -16.67
N ASP A 107 -22.79 -18.61 -16.92
CA ASP A 107 -24.22 -18.81 -17.20
C ASP A 107 -25.11 -18.31 -16.05
N ALA A 108 -24.71 -18.60 -14.81
CA ALA A 108 -25.48 -18.17 -13.64
C ALA A 108 -25.49 -16.65 -13.49
N THR A 109 -24.40 -15.98 -13.88
CA THR A 109 -24.28 -14.52 -13.85
C THR A 109 -25.08 -13.89 -15.00
N LEU A 110 -24.90 -14.36 -16.24
CA LEU A 110 -25.55 -13.81 -17.43
C LEU A 110 -27.07 -14.03 -17.43
N LEU A 111 -27.54 -15.17 -16.92
CA LEU A 111 -28.97 -15.47 -16.79
C LEU A 111 -29.61 -14.84 -15.54
N GLY A 112 -28.86 -14.04 -14.77
CA GLY A 112 -29.36 -13.40 -13.55
C GLY A 112 -29.74 -14.39 -12.46
N LYS A 113 -29.18 -15.61 -12.43
CA LYS A 113 -29.38 -16.61 -11.37
C LYS A 113 -28.47 -16.37 -10.16
N LYS A 114 -27.41 -15.57 -10.33
CA LYS A 114 -26.51 -15.12 -9.26
C LYS A 114 -26.73 -13.62 -9.03
N HIS A 115 -27.21 -13.28 -7.84
CA HIS A 115 -27.52 -11.90 -7.43
C HIS A 115 -26.47 -11.30 -6.49
N GLN A 116 -25.48 -12.10 -6.08
CA GLN A 116 -24.49 -11.70 -5.09
C GLN A 116 -23.11 -12.19 -5.50
N MET A 117 -22.10 -11.36 -5.25
CA MET A 117 -20.68 -11.68 -5.39
C MET A 117 -20.05 -11.81 -4.01
N ARG A 118 -19.16 -12.79 -3.83
CA ARG A 118 -18.45 -13.00 -2.56
C ARG A 118 -16.95 -12.83 -2.74
N ILE A 119 -16.47 -11.66 -2.31
CA ILE A 119 -15.05 -11.29 -2.36
C ILE A 119 -14.37 -11.76 -1.06
N PRO A 120 -13.32 -12.61 -1.13
CA PRO A 120 -12.61 -13.02 0.06
C PRO A 120 -11.74 -11.89 0.61
N ALA A 121 -12.03 -11.45 1.84
CA ALA A 121 -11.22 -10.50 2.60
C ALA A 121 -10.05 -11.22 3.30
N VAL A 122 -9.16 -11.86 2.53
CA VAL A 122 -8.06 -12.68 3.05
C VAL A 122 -6.71 -12.12 2.64
N VAL A 123 -5.89 -11.77 3.63
CA VAL A 123 -4.50 -11.36 3.42
C VAL A 123 -3.64 -12.62 3.20
N THR A 124 -3.42 -12.97 1.94
CA THR A 124 -2.61 -14.13 1.52
C THR A 124 -1.10 -13.93 1.67
N LYS A 125 -0.65 -12.67 1.74
CA LYS A 125 0.78 -12.30 1.89
C LYS A 125 0.97 -11.32 3.07
N PRO A 126 0.63 -11.71 4.31
CA PRO A 126 0.62 -10.80 5.45
C PRO A 126 2.01 -10.23 5.77
N ASP A 127 3.06 -11.03 5.58
CA ASP A 127 4.44 -10.59 5.81
C ASP A 127 4.88 -9.50 4.83
N MET A 128 4.50 -9.62 3.55
CA MET A 128 4.82 -8.61 2.54
C MET A 128 4.04 -7.33 2.77
N LEU A 129 2.74 -7.44 3.07
CA LEU A 129 1.90 -6.30 3.42
C LEU A 129 2.48 -5.53 4.61
N LEU A 130 2.80 -6.24 5.69
CA LEU A 130 3.34 -5.62 6.89
C LEU A 130 4.67 -4.91 6.64
N ARG A 131 5.57 -5.53 5.87
CA ARG A 131 6.85 -4.92 5.51
C ARG A 131 6.69 -3.68 4.62
N THR A 132 5.70 -3.67 3.73
CA THR A 132 5.33 -2.46 2.97
C THR A 132 4.78 -1.36 3.89
N LEU A 133 3.91 -1.69 4.84
CA LEU A 133 3.38 -0.71 5.81
C LEU A 133 4.50 -0.12 6.68
N LEU A 134 5.42 -0.96 7.16
CA LEU A 134 6.57 -0.49 7.94
C LEU A 134 7.54 0.37 7.11
N LYS A 135 7.72 0.05 5.83
CA LYS A 135 8.48 0.88 4.89
C LYS A 135 7.87 2.27 4.79
N ILE A 136 6.57 2.35 4.51
CA ILE A 136 5.82 3.62 4.44
C ILE A 136 5.96 4.39 5.76
N GLY A 137 5.75 3.74 6.91
CA GLY A 137 5.85 4.37 8.22
C GLY A 137 7.23 4.93 8.55
N LEU A 138 8.30 4.18 8.27
CA LEU A 138 9.67 4.66 8.48
C LEU A 138 10.03 5.83 7.56
N GLU A 139 9.53 5.82 6.32
CA GLU A 139 9.76 6.89 5.36
C GLU A 139 8.97 8.15 5.69
N LEU A 140 7.76 8.02 6.25
CA LEU A 140 7.02 9.17 6.83
C LEU A 140 7.81 9.82 7.96
N ILE A 141 8.33 9.01 8.90
CA ILE A 141 9.19 9.52 9.99
C ILE A 141 10.45 10.18 9.42
N ALA A 142 11.07 9.59 8.39
CA ALA A 142 12.26 10.15 7.77
C ALA A 142 12.00 11.49 7.05
N ALA A 143 10.81 11.63 6.44
CA ALA A 143 10.40 12.86 5.77
C ALA A 143 10.09 13.99 6.74
N ASP A 144 9.53 13.65 7.90
CA ASP A 144 9.22 14.60 8.99
C ASP A 144 10.47 14.97 9.80
N ASP A 145 11.21 13.97 10.29
CA ASP A 145 12.43 14.12 11.09
C ASP A 145 13.56 13.19 10.59
N PRO A 146 14.44 13.70 9.70
CA PRO A 146 15.52 12.92 9.12
C PRO A 146 16.65 12.60 10.10
N ILE A 147 16.63 13.11 11.34
CA ILE A 147 17.58 12.73 12.39
C ILE A 147 16.99 11.57 13.22
N LYS A 148 15.75 11.72 13.68
CA LYS A 148 15.05 10.79 14.58
C LYS A 148 14.88 9.40 13.97
N VAL A 149 14.66 9.29 12.66
CA VAL A 149 14.51 7.98 11.99
C VAL A 149 15.72 7.04 12.16
N PHE A 150 16.91 7.59 12.46
CA PHE A 150 18.14 6.82 12.69
C PHE A 150 18.35 6.38 14.14
N GLU A 151 17.44 6.69 15.06
CA GLU A 151 17.50 6.22 16.44
C GLU A 151 17.42 4.68 16.51
N THR A 152 18.12 4.10 17.47
CA THR A 152 18.25 2.64 17.64
C THR A 152 16.93 1.92 17.88
N ARG A 153 15.91 2.62 18.42
CA ARG A 153 14.56 2.06 18.58
C ARG A 153 13.93 1.60 17.26
N PHE A 154 14.36 2.15 16.12
CA PHE A 154 13.89 1.74 14.80
C PHE A 154 14.71 0.62 14.16
N ASP A 155 15.83 0.19 14.75
CA ASP A 155 16.73 -0.82 14.16
C ASP A 155 16.02 -2.14 13.86
N VAL A 156 15.20 -2.61 14.81
CA VAL A 156 14.46 -3.86 14.68
C VAL A 156 13.42 -3.76 13.56
N THR A 157 12.73 -2.62 13.46
CA THR A 157 11.77 -2.33 12.39
C THR A 157 12.45 -2.28 11.02
N ARG A 158 13.55 -1.54 10.90
CA ARG A 158 14.32 -1.42 9.65
C ARG A 158 14.80 -2.78 9.15
N LYS A 159 15.35 -3.58 10.08
CA LYS A 159 15.82 -4.94 9.78
C LYS A 159 14.69 -5.84 9.31
N TYR A 160 13.55 -5.83 9.99
CA TYR A 160 12.40 -6.67 9.61
C TYR A 160 11.79 -6.22 8.27
N ALA A 161 11.57 -4.92 8.08
CA ALA A 161 11.07 -4.37 6.82
C ALA A 161 11.95 -4.80 5.63
N LEU A 162 13.27 -4.62 5.73
CA LEU A 162 14.21 -4.91 4.64
C LEU A 162 14.41 -6.42 4.41
N THR A 163 14.62 -7.20 5.46
CA THR A 163 15.09 -8.60 5.36
C THR A 163 14.02 -9.65 5.60
N GLY A 164 12.94 -9.30 6.31
CA GLY A 164 11.96 -10.26 6.82
C GLY A 164 12.44 -11.07 8.03
N GLN A 165 13.63 -10.80 8.58
CA GLN A 165 14.12 -11.51 9.76
C GLN A 165 13.29 -11.13 10.99
N LYS A 166 12.63 -12.14 11.59
CA LYS A 166 11.75 -11.97 12.75
C LYS A 166 12.54 -12.22 14.03
N ASN A 167 12.67 -11.18 14.84
CA ASN A 167 13.13 -11.30 16.23
C ASN A 167 11.93 -11.37 17.21
N PHE A 168 10.76 -10.94 16.77
CA PHE A 168 9.51 -10.87 17.55
C PHE A 168 8.31 -11.19 16.63
N SER A 169 7.13 -11.37 17.23
CA SER A 169 5.88 -11.43 16.45
C SER A 169 5.56 -10.04 15.91
N TRP A 170 5.22 -9.99 14.63
CA TRP A 170 4.79 -8.79 13.95
C TRP A 170 3.37 -9.00 13.44
N SER A 171 2.50 -8.02 13.66
CA SER A 171 1.09 -8.08 13.25
C SER A 171 0.63 -6.68 12.87
N PHE A 172 -0.41 -6.61 12.04
CA PHE A 172 -1.15 -5.39 11.76
C PHE A 172 -2.61 -5.62 12.11
N ILE A 173 -3.30 -4.53 12.41
CA ILE A 173 -4.75 -4.51 12.56
C ILE A 173 -5.29 -3.71 11.40
N GLN A 174 -6.28 -4.28 10.72
CA GLN A 174 -7.06 -3.59 9.71
C GLN A 174 -8.41 -3.24 10.33
N ILE A 175 -8.72 -1.94 10.37
CA ILE A 175 -9.99 -1.42 10.83
C ILE A 175 -10.65 -0.80 9.61
N GLU A 176 -11.88 -1.20 9.32
CA GLU A 176 -12.68 -0.66 8.22
C GLU A 176 -13.92 -0.01 8.81
N ASP A 177 -14.11 1.28 8.52
CA ASP A 177 -15.37 1.97 8.82
C ASP A 177 -16.32 1.81 7.64
N VAL A 178 -17.21 0.83 7.76
CA VAL A 178 -18.18 0.50 6.72
C VAL A 178 -19.28 1.57 6.62
N ASP A 179 -19.56 2.31 7.70
CA ASP A 179 -20.58 3.36 7.70
C ASP A 179 -20.08 4.59 6.96
N GLU A 180 -18.82 4.96 7.14
CA GLU A 180 -18.17 6.03 6.38
C GLU A 180 -18.04 5.66 4.89
N LEU A 181 -17.63 4.42 4.58
CA LEU A 181 -17.63 3.91 3.21
C LEU A 181 -19.04 3.98 2.59
N ASN A 182 -20.07 3.56 3.31
CA ASN A 182 -21.45 3.62 2.83
C ASN A 182 -21.94 5.05 2.61
N GLN A 183 -21.57 6.00 3.47
CA GLN A 183 -21.86 7.42 3.25
C GLN A 183 -21.16 7.92 1.98
N TYR A 184 -19.91 7.50 1.77
CA TYR A 184 -19.17 7.84 0.55
C TYR A 184 -19.87 7.32 -0.70
N LEU A 185 -20.24 6.04 -0.72
CA LEU A 185 -20.94 5.40 -1.84
C LEU A 185 -22.31 6.02 -2.14
N LYS A 186 -22.92 6.70 -1.18
CA LYS A 186 -24.19 7.42 -1.34
C LYS A 186 -24.03 8.81 -1.96
N GLY A 187 -22.82 9.18 -2.42
CA GLY A 187 -22.59 10.40 -3.19
C GLY A 187 -21.91 11.52 -2.40
N MET A 188 -21.07 11.17 -1.43
CA MET A 188 -20.20 12.15 -0.77
C MET A 188 -19.27 12.78 -1.81
N THR A 189 -19.08 14.10 -1.76
CA THR A 189 -18.27 14.80 -2.77
C THR A 189 -16.78 14.61 -2.52
N GLN A 190 -15.93 14.82 -3.54
CA GLN A 190 -14.46 14.81 -3.35
C GLN A 190 -14.01 15.79 -2.25
N ASN A 191 -14.68 16.94 -2.13
CA ASN A 191 -14.41 17.93 -1.09
C ASN A 191 -14.75 17.43 0.32
N ASP A 192 -15.71 16.52 0.46
CA ASP A 192 -16.05 15.92 1.75
C ASP A 192 -15.04 14.82 2.10
N PHE A 193 -14.57 14.07 1.09
CA PHE A 193 -13.47 13.11 1.25
C PHE A 193 -12.19 13.80 1.74
N ASP A 194 -11.78 14.88 1.07
CA ASP A 194 -10.54 15.59 1.42
C ASP A 194 -10.58 16.24 2.82
N LYS A 195 -11.78 16.48 3.38
CA LYS A 195 -11.97 16.97 4.76
C LYS A 195 -11.93 15.87 5.81
N ASN A 196 -12.32 14.66 5.45
CA ASN A 196 -12.47 13.55 6.39
C ASN A 196 -11.22 12.65 6.41
N PHE A 197 -10.45 12.61 5.31
CA PHE A 197 -9.25 11.79 5.20
C PHE A 197 -7.98 12.65 5.21
N TYR A 198 -7.36 12.77 6.38
CA TYR A 198 -6.04 13.38 6.56
C TYR A 198 -5.10 12.39 7.24
N ALA A 199 -3.82 12.41 6.86
CA ALA A 199 -2.79 11.69 7.59
C ALA A 199 -2.31 12.59 8.74
N ASP A 200 -2.49 12.14 9.97
CA ASP A 200 -2.05 12.85 11.16
C ASP A 200 -1.03 12.02 11.94
N ILE A 201 0.02 12.67 12.45
CA ILE A 201 1.04 12.02 13.28
C ILE A 201 0.74 12.38 14.73
N ASN A 202 0.15 11.44 15.44
CA ASN A 202 -0.11 11.57 16.87
C ASN A 202 1.11 11.07 17.65
N GLU A 203 1.79 11.97 18.38
CA GLU A 203 2.81 11.59 19.34
C GLU A 203 2.12 11.12 20.63
N PHE A 204 2.20 9.81 20.89
CA PHE A 204 1.87 9.28 22.21
C PHE A 204 3.14 9.27 23.05
N GLU A 205 3.10 9.91 24.22
CA GLU A 205 4.14 9.71 25.23
C GLU A 205 4.15 8.22 25.57
N ASN A 206 5.24 7.54 25.19
CA ASN A 206 5.45 6.16 25.62
C ASN A 206 5.53 6.17 27.14
N GLY A 207 4.62 5.44 27.79
CA GLY A 207 4.77 5.03 29.19
C GLY A 207 5.98 4.12 29.40
#